data_AF-A0A662FJ83-F1
#
_entry.id   AF-A0A662FJ83-F1
#
_cell.length_a   1.000
_cell.length_b   1.000
_cell.length_c   1.000
_cell.angle_alpha   90.00
_cell.angle_beta   90.00
_cell.angle_gamma   90.00
#
_symmetry.space_group_name_H-M   'P 1'
#
loop_
_entity.id
_entity.type
_entity.pdbx_description
1 polymer ?
#
loop_
_entity_poly.entity_id
_entity_poly.type
_entity_poly.pdbx_seq_one_letter_code
_entity_poly.pdbx_strand_id
1 'polypeptide(L)'
;MAYPSKYEYLLNKEELKKIIKEHYDNNSILNAEFSEQDIKISFSRAENELKQAEALFEISTNKHLKENLNLLDSDTFFSGAITHSYYSIFFAAKSLLQREHKKTKSPNIHKATLDAFSFFLILTGRLDIELFKIYKSNLIKADALLGLFLTEKEKRGTFTYHTLPDA
;
A
#
# COMPACT_ATOMS: atom_id res chain seq x y z
N MET A 1 -16.43 27.16 4.68
CA MET A 1 -17.48 26.12 4.69
C MET A 1 -16.89 24.91 3.99
N ALA A 2 -16.44 23.90 4.73
CA ALA A 2 -15.93 22.68 4.12
C ALA A 2 -17.13 21.92 3.56
N TYR A 3 -17.17 21.71 2.25
CA TYR A 3 -18.18 20.83 1.67
C TYR A 3 -17.93 19.42 2.21
N PRO A 4 -18.93 18.79 2.86
CA PRO A 4 -18.74 17.45 3.36
C PRO A 4 -18.37 16.54 2.20
N SER A 5 -17.27 15.81 2.35
CA SER A 5 -16.83 14.86 1.32
C SER A 5 -17.91 13.80 1.16
N LYS A 6 -18.21 13.40 -0.08
CA LYS A 6 -19.13 12.28 -0.37
C LYS A 6 -18.75 10.94 0.27
N TYR A 7 -17.61 10.88 0.96
CA TYR A 7 -17.05 9.71 1.63
C TYR A 7 -17.01 9.83 3.16
N GLU A 8 -17.57 10.88 3.78
CA GLU A 8 -17.58 11.01 5.25
C GLU A 8 -18.30 9.85 5.94
N TYR A 9 -19.30 9.25 5.28
CA TYR A 9 -20.01 8.07 5.77
C TYR A 9 -19.07 6.86 6.03
N LEU A 10 -17.89 6.81 5.39
CA LEU A 10 -16.91 5.74 5.61
C LEU A 10 -16.39 5.69 7.04
N LEU A 11 -16.46 6.81 7.77
CA LEU A 11 -16.04 6.90 9.17
C LEU A 11 -17.20 6.71 10.15
N ASN A 12 -18.44 6.63 9.66
CA ASN A 12 -19.63 6.43 10.47
C ASN A 12 -20.00 4.94 10.54
N LYS A 13 -19.72 4.31 11.68
CA LYS A 13 -19.93 2.87 11.88
C LYS A 13 -21.38 2.43 11.72
N GLU A 14 -22.35 3.20 12.21
CA GLU A 14 -23.77 2.82 12.14
C GLU A 14 -24.33 2.95 10.73
N GLU A 15 -23.90 3.98 9.99
CA GLU A 15 -24.28 4.17 8.60
C GLU A 15 -23.66 3.08 7.72
N LEU A 16 -22.35 2.83 7.88
CA LEU A 16 -21.65 1.83 7.10
C LEU A 16 -22.15 0.41 7.39
N LYS A 17 -22.60 0.13 8.62
CA LYS A 17 -23.26 -1.14 8.97
C LYS A 17 -24.52 -1.39 8.13
N LYS A 18 -25.31 -0.35 7.84
CA LYS A 18 -26.49 -0.47 6.96
C LYS A 18 -26.08 -0.76 5.53
N ILE A 19 -25.10 -0.03 5.01
CA ILE A 19 -24.55 -0.21 3.65
C ILE A 19 -23.95 -1.62 3.47
N ILE A 20 -23.23 -2.13 4.46
CA ILE A 20 -22.69 -3.50 4.41
C ILE A 20 -23.80 -4.55 4.38
N LYS A 21 -24.90 -4.33 5.09
CA LYS A 21 -26.07 -5.22 5.00
C LYS A 21 -26.64 -5.23 3.58
N GLU A 22 -26.83 -4.07 2.97
CA GLU A 22 -27.28 -3.96 1.57
C GLU A 22 -26.32 -4.66 0.60
N HIS A 23 -25.01 -4.58 0.84
CA HIS A 23 -24.04 -5.28 0.02
C HIS A 23 -24.16 -6.80 0.09
N TYR A 24 -24.46 -7.35 1.27
CA TYR A 24 -24.73 -8.78 1.45
C TYR A 24 -26.05 -9.17 0.77
N ASP A 25 -27.12 -8.40 0.97
CA ASP A 25 -28.43 -8.65 0.36
C ASP A 25 -28.33 -8.65 -1.18
N ASN A 26 -27.48 -7.79 -1.74
CA ASN A 26 -27.23 -7.67 -3.18
C ASN A 26 -26.12 -8.61 -3.72
N ASN A 27 -25.59 -9.52 -2.91
CA ASN A 27 -24.50 -10.46 -3.27
C ASN A 27 -23.20 -9.81 -3.76
N SER A 28 -22.98 -8.53 -3.43
CA SER A 28 -21.77 -7.78 -3.80
C SER A 28 -20.63 -7.94 -2.79
N ILE A 29 -20.96 -8.35 -1.55
CA ILE A 29 -20.02 -8.89 -0.56
C ILE A 29 -20.51 -10.27 -0.16
N LEU A 30 -19.62 -11.25 -0.07
CA LEU A 30 -19.90 -12.61 0.37
C LEU A 30 -18.84 -13.05 1.37
N ASN A 31 -19.21 -13.95 2.28
CA ASN A 31 -18.21 -14.69 3.05
C ASN A 31 -17.68 -15.83 2.17
N ALA A 32 -16.36 -15.97 2.08
CA ALA A 32 -15.73 -17.03 1.31
C ALA A 32 -14.38 -17.40 1.94
N GLU A 33 -14.06 -18.69 1.90
CA GLU A 33 -12.73 -19.18 2.24
C GLU A 33 -11.78 -18.95 1.08
N PHE A 34 -10.55 -18.55 1.39
CA PHE A 34 -9.48 -18.33 0.44
C PHE A 34 -8.25 -19.11 0.89
N SER A 35 -7.59 -19.78 -0.05
CA SER A 35 -6.27 -20.34 0.24
C SER A 35 -5.24 -19.22 0.37
N GLU A 36 -4.14 -19.50 1.06
CA GLU A 36 -2.96 -18.61 1.08
C GLU A 36 -2.47 -18.28 -0.34
N GLN A 37 -2.62 -19.22 -1.28
CA GLN A 37 -2.25 -19.00 -2.67
C GLN A 37 -3.17 -17.97 -3.35
N ASP A 38 -4.48 -18.00 -3.10
CA ASP A 38 -5.44 -17.04 -3.67
C ASP A 38 -5.17 -15.61 -3.21
N ILE A 39 -4.84 -15.46 -1.92
CA ILE A 39 -4.49 -14.17 -1.31
C ILE A 39 -3.17 -13.66 -1.91
N LYS A 40 -2.15 -14.52 -2.01
CA LYS A 40 -0.86 -14.19 -2.63
C LYS A 40 -1.00 -13.77 -4.10
N ILE A 41 -1.84 -14.45 -4.88
CA ILE A 41 -2.10 -14.06 -6.28
C ILE A 41 -2.68 -12.65 -6.35
N SER A 42 -3.64 -12.33 -5.48
CA SER A 42 -4.26 -11.00 -5.46
C SER A 42 -3.29 -9.90 -5.03
N PHE A 43 -2.43 -10.18 -4.06
CA PHE A 43 -1.37 -9.26 -3.65
C PHE A 43 -0.29 -9.10 -4.74
N SER A 44 0.15 -10.19 -5.37
CA SER A 44 1.12 -10.14 -6.47
C SER A 44 0.61 -9.32 -7.66
N ARG A 45 -0.71 -9.35 -7.94
CA ARG A 45 -1.32 -8.45 -8.91
C ARG A 45 -1.15 -6.99 -8.50
N ALA A 46 -1.39 -6.66 -7.22
CA ALA A 46 -1.19 -5.30 -6.72
C ALA A 46 0.27 -4.81 -6.91
N GLU A 47 1.25 -5.68 -6.67
CA GLU A 47 2.67 -5.38 -6.89
C GLU A 47 3.00 -5.16 -8.37
N ASN A 48 2.43 -5.97 -9.26
CA ASN A 48 2.64 -5.82 -10.70
C ASN A 48 2.03 -4.53 -11.23
N GLU A 49 0.82 -4.16 -10.79
CA GLU A 49 0.18 -2.89 -11.12
C GLU A 49 1.01 -1.69 -10.63
N LEU A 50 1.63 -1.79 -9.43
CA LEU A 50 2.52 -0.74 -8.93
C LEU A 50 3.76 -0.58 -9.81
N LYS A 51 4.43 -1.69 -10.14
CA LYS A 51 5.62 -1.67 -11.03
C LYS A 51 5.28 -1.11 -12.41
N GLN A 52 4.10 -1.43 -12.92
CA GLN A 52 3.63 -0.88 -14.19
C GLN A 52 3.40 0.63 -14.10
N ALA A 53 2.79 1.11 -13.00
CA ALA A 53 2.63 2.54 -12.77
C ALA A 53 3.97 3.28 -12.68
N GLU A 54 4.94 2.71 -11.96
CA GLU A 54 6.31 3.25 -11.83
C GLU A 54 7.01 3.31 -13.19
N ALA A 55 6.93 2.24 -13.99
CA ALA A 55 7.52 2.22 -15.32
C ALA A 55 6.91 3.28 -16.25
N LEU A 56 5.58 3.44 -16.25
CA LEU A 56 4.91 4.46 -17.05
C LEU A 56 5.25 5.87 -16.60
N PHE A 57 5.40 6.09 -15.29
CA PHE A 57 5.83 7.37 -14.74
C PHE A 57 7.28 7.69 -15.14
N GLU A 58 8.18 6.72 -15.05
CA GLU A 58 9.59 6.86 -15.45
C GLU A 58 9.69 7.20 -16.94
N ILE A 59 9.01 6.45 -17.81
CA ILE A 59 8.97 6.75 -19.26
C ILE A 59 8.43 8.18 -19.50
N SER A 60 7.46 8.63 -18.72
CA SER A 60 6.86 9.95 -18.90
C SER A 60 7.77 11.11 -18.48
N THR A 61 8.74 10.86 -17.60
CA THR A 61 9.56 11.90 -16.94
C THR A 61 11.03 11.85 -17.34
N ASN A 62 11.51 10.73 -17.88
CA ASN A 62 12.90 10.52 -18.23
C ASN A 62 13.13 10.72 -19.73
N LYS A 63 13.79 11.84 -20.09
CA LYS A 63 14.09 12.19 -21.49
C LYS A 63 14.93 11.12 -22.22
N HIS A 64 15.98 10.62 -21.58
CA HIS A 64 16.85 9.61 -22.18
C HIS A 64 16.09 8.30 -22.46
N LEU A 65 15.17 7.92 -21.57
CA LEU A 65 14.32 6.74 -21.80
C LEU A 65 13.33 6.96 -22.96
N LYS A 66 12.76 8.16 -23.10
CA LYS A 66 11.91 8.53 -24.25
C LYS A 66 12.67 8.44 -25.56
N GLU A 67 13.89 8.99 -25.62
CA GLU A 67 14.75 8.94 -26.80
C GLU A 67 15.03 7.48 -27.20
N ASN A 68 15.39 6.62 -26.25
CA ASN A 68 15.64 5.19 -26.51
C ASN A 68 14.41 4.42 -27.01
N LEU A 69 13.21 4.88 -26.66
CA LEU A 69 11.94 4.29 -27.08
C LEU A 69 11.36 4.96 -28.34
N ASN A 70 12.07 5.92 -28.94
CA ASN A 70 11.61 6.75 -30.07
C ASN A 70 10.31 7.51 -29.78
N LEU A 71 10.17 8.03 -28.57
CA LEU A 71 9.04 8.84 -28.13
C LEU A 71 9.37 10.34 -28.22
N LEU A 72 8.34 11.16 -28.40
CA LEU A 72 8.48 12.61 -28.35
C LEU A 72 8.65 13.08 -26.91
N ASP A 73 9.33 14.21 -26.69
CA ASP A 73 9.45 14.84 -25.37
C ASP A 73 8.05 15.13 -24.75
N SER A 74 7.05 15.41 -25.60
CA SER A 74 5.66 15.66 -25.23
C SER A 74 4.85 14.40 -24.89
N ASP A 75 5.33 13.21 -25.25
CA ASP A 75 4.60 11.97 -24.99
C ASP A 75 4.61 11.69 -23.48
N THR A 76 3.44 11.49 -22.91
CA THR A 76 3.29 11.18 -21.48
C THR A 76 2.25 10.09 -21.28
N PHE A 77 2.49 9.26 -20.27
CA PHE A 77 1.65 8.12 -19.90
C PHE A 77 1.12 8.28 -18.47
N PHE A 78 1.00 9.52 -17.98
CA PHE A 78 0.53 9.81 -16.63
C PHE A 78 -0.87 9.26 -16.35
N SER A 79 -1.77 9.29 -17.33
CA SER A 79 -3.10 8.67 -17.19
C SER A 79 -3.02 7.17 -16.91
N GLY A 80 -2.10 6.47 -17.60
CA GLY A 80 -1.80 5.07 -17.34
C GLY A 80 -1.19 4.87 -15.96
N ALA A 81 -0.19 5.67 -15.58
CA ALA A 81 0.41 5.61 -14.26
C ALA A 81 -0.64 5.75 -13.14
N ILE A 82 -1.52 6.77 -13.22
CA ILE A 82 -2.62 6.98 -12.25
C ILE A 82 -3.55 5.77 -12.18
N THR A 83 -3.95 5.24 -13.35
CA THR A 83 -4.86 4.08 -13.43
C THR A 83 -4.25 2.84 -12.77
N HIS A 84 -3.00 2.53 -13.08
CA HIS A 84 -2.29 1.38 -12.52
C HIS A 84 -1.99 1.57 -11.02
N SER A 85 -1.67 2.78 -10.57
CA SER A 85 -1.57 3.08 -9.12
C SER A 85 -2.90 2.84 -8.40
N TYR A 86 -4.03 3.24 -8.99
CA TYR A 86 -5.34 2.95 -8.43
C TYR A 86 -5.62 1.44 -8.34
N TYR A 87 -5.34 0.68 -9.40
CA TYR A 87 -5.55 -0.77 -9.40
C TYR A 87 -4.62 -1.51 -8.44
N SER A 88 -3.40 -1.00 -8.22
CA SER A 88 -2.51 -1.50 -7.16
C SER A 88 -3.18 -1.41 -5.79
N ILE A 89 -3.69 -0.22 -5.42
CA ILE A 89 -4.41 -0.01 -4.16
C ILE A 89 -5.64 -0.92 -4.07
N PHE A 90 -6.40 -1.02 -5.16
CA PHE A 90 -7.60 -1.86 -5.21
C PHE A 90 -7.31 -3.35 -4.99
N PHE A 91 -6.29 -3.91 -5.65
CA PHE A 91 -5.92 -5.32 -5.48
C PHE A 91 -5.30 -5.59 -4.12
N ALA A 92 -4.54 -4.65 -3.56
CA ALA A 92 -4.04 -4.74 -2.19
C ALA A 92 -5.19 -4.72 -1.16
N ALA A 93 -6.18 -3.84 -1.33
CA ALA A 93 -7.36 -3.82 -0.48
C ALA A 93 -8.15 -5.14 -0.59
N LYS A 94 -8.28 -5.69 -1.80
CA LYS A 94 -8.92 -7.00 -1.99
C LYS A 94 -8.17 -8.13 -1.31
N SER A 95 -6.83 -8.18 -1.39
CA SER A 95 -6.06 -9.25 -0.74
C SER A 95 -6.21 -9.20 0.78
N LEU A 96 -6.26 -7.99 1.37
CA LEU A 96 -6.53 -7.81 2.80
C LEU A 96 -7.96 -8.26 3.17
N LEU A 97 -8.96 -7.94 2.36
CA LEU A 97 -10.34 -8.42 2.57
C LEU A 97 -10.46 -9.94 2.44
N GLN A 98 -9.70 -10.57 1.55
CA GLN A 98 -9.66 -12.03 1.43
C GLN A 98 -9.12 -12.69 2.69
N ARG A 99 -8.11 -12.10 3.35
CA ARG A 99 -7.63 -12.55 4.68
C ARG A 99 -8.71 -12.45 5.76
N GLU A 100 -9.68 -11.57 5.56
CA GLU A 100 -10.87 -11.41 6.41
C GLU A 100 -12.06 -12.26 5.94
N HIS A 101 -11.83 -13.20 5.03
CA HIS A 101 -12.84 -14.08 4.44
C HIS A 101 -13.97 -13.29 3.74
N LYS A 102 -13.67 -12.10 3.21
CA LYS A 102 -14.62 -11.22 2.49
C LYS A 102 -14.31 -11.21 1.00
N LYS A 103 -15.27 -11.66 0.20
CA LYS A 103 -15.22 -11.62 -1.27
C LYS A 103 -16.10 -10.50 -1.80
N THR A 104 -15.52 -9.58 -2.58
CA THR A 104 -16.28 -8.57 -3.32
C THR A 104 -16.53 -8.99 -4.78
N LYS A 105 -17.70 -8.64 -5.33
CA LYS A 105 -18.14 -9.02 -6.68
C LYS A 105 -18.70 -7.85 -7.49
N SER A 106 -18.65 -8.01 -8.81
CA SER A 106 -19.33 -7.14 -9.79
C SER A 106 -20.86 -7.17 -9.62
N PRO A 107 -21.60 -6.14 -10.04
CA PRO A 107 -21.17 -4.99 -10.86
C PRO A 107 -20.48 -3.85 -10.08
N ASN A 108 -20.74 -3.72 -8.77
CA ASN A 108 -20.26 -2.59 -7.96
C ASN A 108 -18.99 -2.89 -7.15
N ILE A 109 -18.05 -3.64 -7.75
CA ILE A 109 -16.90 -4.21 -7.01
C ILE A 109 -16.02 -3.16 -6.34
N HIS A 110 -15.82 -1.99 -6.95
CA HIS A 110 -14.99 -0.93 -6.38
C HIS A 110 -15.62 -0.31 -5.14
N LYS A 111 -16.92 0.00 -5.21
CA LYS A 111 -17.68 0.53 -4.08
C LYS A 111 -17.75 -0.49 -2.94
N ALA A 112 -18.09 -1.75 -3.26
CA ALA A 112 -18.13 -2.84 -2.29
C ALA A 112 -16.78 -3.06 -1.61
N THR A 113 -15.66 -3.02 -2.36
CA THR A 113 -14.31 -3.11 -1.78
C THR A 113 -14.00 -1.94 -0.86
N LEU A 114 -14.32 -0.70 -1.24
CA LEU A 114 -14.08 0.47 -0.41
C LEU A 114 -14.87 0.41 0.92
N ASP A 115 -16.17 0.13 0.82
CA ASP A 115 -17.06 0.08 1.98
C ASP A 115 -16.69 -1.09 2.91
N ALA A 116 -16.41 -2.27 2.34
CA ALA A 116 -15.92 -3.43 3.09
C ALA A 116 -14.60 -3.15 3.79
N PHE A 117 -13.64 -2.53 3.08
CA PHE A 117 -12.33 -2.22 3.64
C PHE A 117 -12.47 -1.29 4.84
N SER A 118 -13.25 -0.21 4.71
CA SER A 118 -13.49 0.71 5.82
C SER A 118 -14.16 0.00 7.00
N PHE A 119 -15.23 -0.76 6.74
CA PHE A 119 -15.99 -1.39 7.81
C PHE A 119 -15.22 -2.50 8.54
N PHE A 120 -14.59 -3.41 7.80
CA PHE A 120 -13.99 -4.62 8.38
C PHE A 120 -12.55 -4.42 8.84
N LEU A 121 -11.81 -3.46 8.28
CA LEU A 121 -10.39 -3.25 8.62
C LEU A 121 -10.13 -1.94 9.37
N ILE A 122 -10.75 -0.83 8.96
CA ILE A 122 -10.51 0.48 9.60
C ILE A 122 -11.34 0.62 10.88
N LEU A 123 -12.67 0.56 10.78
CA LEU A 123 -13.57 0.82 11.91
C LEU A 123 -13.53 -0.27 13.01
N THR A 124 -12.94 -1.42 12.71
CA THR A 124 -12.66 -2.47 13.68
C THR A 124 -11.30 -2.30 14.38
N GLY A 125 -10.45 -1.37 13.92
CA GLY A 125 -9.09 -1.16 14.41
C GLY A 125 -8.09 -2.26 13.98
N ARG A 126 -8.49 -3.20 13.12
CA ARG A 126 -7.62 -4.30 12.69
C ARG A 126 -6.41 -3.81 11.90
N LEU A 127 -6.62 -2.84 11.01
CA LEU A 127 -5.52 -2.25 10.25
C LEU A 127 -4.50 -1.58 11.19
N ASP A 128 -4.97 -0.84 12.18
CA ASP A 128 -4.11 -0.15 13.15
C ASP A 128 -3.24 -1.14 13.94
N ILE A 129 -3.82 -2.27 14.35
CA ILE A 129 -3.09 -3.33 15.05
C ILE A 129 -1.97 -3.91 14.18
N GLU A 130 -2.24 -4.19 12.90
CA GLU A 130 -1.22 -4.72 11.98
C GLU A 130 -0.13 -3.69 11.69
N LEU A 131 -0.50 -2.42 11.49
CA LEU A 131 0.47 -1.33 11.34
C LEU A 131 1.34 -1.17 12.58
N PHE A 132 0.75 -1.24 13.78
CA PHE A 132 1.48 -1.16 15.04
C PHE A 132 2.53 -2.28 15.19
N LYS A 133 2.21 -3.51 14.75
CA LYS A 133 3.18 -4.62 14.71
C LYS A 133 4.36 -4.32 13.80
N ILE A 134 4.11 -3.75 12.62
CA ILE A 134 5.16 -3.34 11.68
C ILE A 134 6.05 -2.27 12.30
N TYR A 135 5.46 -1.22 12.87
CA TYR A 135 6.21 -0.15 13.54
C TYR A 135 7.07 -0.67 14.69
N LYS A 136 6.52 -1.53 15.54
CA LYS A 136 7.26 -2.13 16.65
C LYS A 136 8.44 -2.97 16.14
N SER A 137 8.25 -3.75 15.09
CA SER A 137 9.32 -4.52 14.47
C SER A 137 10.43 -3.62 13.91
N ASN A 138 10.05 -2.54 13.24
CA ASN A 138 11.01 -1.61 12.66
C ASN A 138 11.76 -0.79 13.71
N LEU A 139 11.11 -0.44 14.83
CA LEU A 139 11.77 0.23 15.96
C LEU A 139 12.89 -0.62 16.55
N ILE A 140 12.64 -1.91 16.77
CA ILE A 140 13.66 -2.85 17.26
C ILE A 140 14.85 -2.93 16.30
N LYS A 141 14.59 -2.97 14.99
CA LYS A 141 15.66 -2.98 13.97
C LYS A 141 16.46 -1.68 13.96
N ALA A 142 15.79 -0.54 14.10
CA ALA A 142 16.43 0.77 14.15
C ALA A 142 17.34 0.91 15.37
N ASP A 143 16.90 0.49 16.55
CA ASP A 143 17.70 0.50 17.78
C ASP A 143 18.95 -0.38 17.64
N ALA A 144 18.80 -1.58 17.06
CA ALA A 144 19.93 -2.47 16.79
C ALA A 144 20.94 -1.84 15.82
N LEU A 145 20.47 -1.22 14.74
CA LEU A 145 21.33 -0.53 13.77
C LEU A 145 22.03 0.68 14.39
N LEU A 146 21.34 1.45 15.23
CA LEU A 146 21.92 2.58 15.94
C LEU A 146 23.02 2.13 16.91
N GLY A 147 22.80 1.05 17.67
CA GLY A 147 23.80 0.47 18.56
C GLY A 147 25.06 0.03 17.80
N LEU A 148 24.89 -0.65 16.65
CA LEU A 148 25.99 -1.02 15.77
C LEU A 148 26.74 0.21 15.24
N PHE A 149 26.02 1.23 14.78
CA PHE A 149 26.60 2.48 14.29
C PHE A 149 27.44 3.18 15.37
N LEU A 150 26.92 3.31 16.59
CA LEU A 150 27.63 3.93 17.71
C LEU A 150 28.91 3.15 18.05
N THR A 151 28.82 1.82 18.09
CA THR A 151 29.98 0.94 18.33
C THR A 151 31.07 1.12 17.27
N GLU A 152 30.71 1.15 15.99
CA GLU A 152 31.68 1.36 14.90
C GLU A 152 32.25 2.79 14.89
N LYS A 153 31.44 3.79 15.26
CA LYS A 153 31.89 5.18 15.41
C LYS A 153 32.92 5.29 16.54
N GLU A 154 32.69 4.66 17.68
CA GLU A 154 33.63 4.63 18.81
C GLU A 154 34.95 3.97 18.41
N LYS A 155 34.91 2.79 17.77
CA LYS A 155 36.13 2.13 17.24
C LYS A 155 36.92 3.08 16.36
N ARG A 156 36.28 3.73 15.37
CA ARG A 156 36.95 4.71 14.49
C ARG A 156 37.55 5.86 15.29
N GLY A 157 36.82 6.38 16.27
CA GLY A 157 37.33 7.37 17.21
C GLY A 157 38.60 6.91 17.92
N THR A 158 38.69 5.65 18.35
CA THR A 158 39.88 5.10 19.00
C THR A 158 41.06 4.93 18.03
N PHE A 159 40.81 4.45 16.80
CA PHE A 159 41.88 4.11 15.86
C PHE A 159 42.38 5.29 14.99
N THR A 160 41.63 6.38 14.88
CA THR A 160 41.97 7.50 13.98
C THR A 160 42.88 8.56 14.63
N TYR A 161 43.05 8.55 15.97
CA TYR A 161 43.97 9.47 16.67
C TYR A 161 45.31 8.83 17.07
N HIS A 162 45.55 7.56 16.71
CA HIS A 162 46.83 6.88 16.97
C HIS A 162 47.83 6.94 15.81
N THR A 163 47.52 7.64 14.71
CA THR A 163 48.57 8.04 13.77
C THR A 163 49.30 9.23 14.35
N LEU A 164 50.42 8.97 15.03
CA LEU A 164 51.48 9.98 15.19
C LEU A 164 51.73 10.61 13.80
N PRO A 165 51.83 11.94 13.68
CA PRO A 165 52.39 12.52 12.48
C PRO A 165 53.86 12.10 12.45
N ASP A 166 54.22 11.18 11.56
CA ASP A 166 55.62 10.89 11.29
C ASP A 166 56.26 12.19 10.75
N ALA A 167 57.10 12.79 11.60
CA ALA A 167 57.86 14.01 11.36
C ALA A 167 59.12 13.74 10.53
#